data_AF-A0A5D0S720-F1
#
_entry.id   AF-A0A5D0S720-F1
#
_cell.length_a   1.000
_cell.length_b   1.000
_cell.length_c   1.000
_cell.angle_alpha   90.00
_cell.angle_beta   90.00
_cell.angle_gamma   90.00
#
_symmetry.space_group_name_H-M   'P 1'
#
loop_
_entity.id
_entity.type
_entity.pdbx_description
1 polymer ?
#
loop_
_entity_poly.entity_id
_entity_poly.type
_entity_poly.pdbx_seq_one_letter_code
_entity_poly.pdbx_strand_id
1 'polypeptide(L)'
;MKKVMTLLIMLSLTAFLFGFEDLNEDHWAYSAVNELYEEGILEGIFESEVFEGNKAVSRFELAVTLQNFMDYVDAGDKTNAEKLVALETRVKALENIENSFKDLNIKTESNLRLLTALEKKVEEHYSELNTKYSELSSKLGSVEKRLSGFENRVSVMENKMDDFSGQIATVKSDVGNLKERYDSLVKQIDNVNQKAEKALSTANEAMKKVNTLESQVGQNTSSVNNFRTTINILIIANAVILIIALVGLFTP
;
A
#
# COMPACT_ATOMS: atom_id res chain seq x y z
N MET A 1 61.56 -50.99 8.43
CA MET A 1 62.04 -52.31 7.96
C MET A 1 62.75 -53.15 9.03
N LYS A 2 63.44 -52.56 10.03
CA LYS A 2 64.06 -53.36 11.13
C LYS A 2 63.05 -53.95 12.14
N LYS A 3 61.84 -53.41 12.27
CA LYS A 3 60.78 -53.93 13.18
C LYS A 3 59.96 -55.10 12.58
N VAL A 4 60.10 -55.36 11.28
CA VAL A 4 59.40 -56.46 10.59
C VAL A 4 60.27 -57.74 10.60
N MET A 5 61.59 -57.59 10.81
CA MET A 5 62.55 -58.69 10.85
C MET A 5 62.65 -59.36 12.23
N THR A 6 62.27 -58.66 13.32
CA THR A 6 62.12 -59.26 14.67
C THR A 6 60.85 -60.09 14.80
N LEU A 7 59.86 -59.86 13.94
CA LEU A 7 58.56 -60.55 13.95
C LEU A 7 58.60 -61.91 13.22
N LEU A 8 59.65 -62.17 12.44
CA LEU A 8 59.79 -63.37 11.60
C LEU A 8 60.74 -64.44 12.19
N ILE A 9 61.36 -64.16 13.35
CA ILE A 9 62.19 -65.11 14.12
C ILE A 9 61.47 -65.63 15.37
N MET A 10 60.30 -65.07 15.72
CA MET A 10 59.45 -65.53 16.84
C MET A 10 58.29 -66.46 16.40
N LEU A 11 58.27 -66.88 15.13
CA LEU A 11 57.29 -67.81 14.58
C LEU A 11 57.93 -69.16 14.21
N SER A 12 58.89 -69.63 15.01
CA SER A 12 59.15 -71.07 15.13
C SER A 12 58.08 -71.63 16.04
N LEU A 13 56.91 -71.95 15.48
CA LEU A 13 55.92 -72.78 16.14
C LEU A 13 56.51 -74.19 16.23
N THR A 14 57.40 -74.42 17.18
CA THR A 14 57.57 -75.76 17.73
C THR A 14 56.24 -76.07 18.40
N ALA A 15 55.34 -76.72 17.67
CA ALA A 15 54.26 -77.48 18.29
C ALA A 15 54.95 -78.54 19.15
N PHE A 16 55.23 -78.21 20.39
CA PHE A 16 55.62 -79.18 21.38
C PHE A 16 54.37 -80.05 21.56
N LEU A 17 54.47 -81.33 21.20
CA LEU A 17 53.46 -82.33 21.55
C LEU A 17 53.48 -82.43 23.08
N PHE A 18 52.69 -81.59 23.74
CA PHE A 18 52.54 -81.63 25.19
C PHE A 18 51.56 -82.75 25.52
N GLY A 19 52.09 -83.80 26.14
CA GLY A 19 51.35 -84.94 26.64
C GLY A 19 52.34 -85.87 27.32
N PHE A 20 51.95 -86.43 28.46
CA PHE A 20 52.79 -87.40 29.14
C PHE A 20 52.75 -88.73 28.38
N GLU A 21 53.90 -89.36 28.16
CA GLU A 21 54.04 -90.60 27.38
C GLU A 21 53.19 -91.75 27.95
N ASP A 22 52.95 -91.78 29.26
CA ASP A 22 52.13 -92.76 29.97
C ASP A 22 50.65 -92.36 30.14
N LEU A 23 50.23 -91.23 29.56
CA LEU A 23 48.88 -90.69 29.71
C LEU A 23 48.22 -90.50 28.33
N ASN A 24 47.46 -91.49 27.90
CA ASN A 24 46.68 -91.41 26.65
C ASN A 24 45.34 -90.69 26.84
N GLU A 25 44.72 -90.26 25.73
CA GLU A 25 43.45 -89.51 25.73
C GLU A 25 42.27 -90.24 26.38
N ASP A 26 42.28 -91.58 26.37
CA ASP A 26 41.24 -92.42 26.98
C ASP A 26 41.43 -92.61 28.50
N HIS A 27 42.56 -92.17 29.07
CA HIS A 27 42.84 -92.30 30.49
C HIS A 27 41.94 -91.36 31.32
N TRP A 28 41.32 -91.88 32.38
CA TRP A 28 40.35 -91.12 33.19
C TRP A 28 40.89 -89.80 33.76
N ALA A 29 42.21 -89.74 34.03
CA ALA A 29 42.88 -88.55 34.56
C ALA A 29 43.46 -87.63 33.48
N TYR A 30 43.42 -88.02 32.19
CA TYR A 30 44.08 -87.30 31.09
C TYR A 30 43.71 -85.81 31.07
N SER A 31 42.40 -85.51 31.02
CA SER A 31 41.91 -84.13 30.97
C SER A 31 42.32 -83.31 32.20
N ALA A 32 42.20 -83.88 33.40
CA ALA A 32 42.51 -83.16 34.63
C ALA A 32 44.00 -82.86 34.76
N VAL A 33 44.84 -83.83 34.40
CA VAL A 33 46.30 -83.68 34.45
C VAL A 33 46.78 -82.65 33.43
N ASN A 34 46.29 -82.72 32.19
CA ASN A 34 46.66 -81.75 31.16
C ASN A 34 46.17 -80.34 31.50
N GLU A 35 44.94 -80.17 31.99
CA GLU A 35 44.41 -78.86 32.39
C GLU A 35 45.25 -78.25 33.54
N LEU A 36 45.55 -79.02 34.58
CA LEU A 36 46.38 -78.54 35.69
C LEU A 36 47.82 -78.27 35.26
N TYR A 37 48.34 -78.98 34.26
CA TYR A 37 49.67 -78.73 33.71
C TYR A 37 49.69 -77.48 32.83
N GLU A 38 48.71 -77.30 31.95
CA GLU A 38 48.56 -76.12 31.09
C GLU A 38 48.38 -74.83 31.89
N GLU A 39 47.65 -74.90 33.01
CA GLU A 39 47.47 -73.78 33.94
C GLU A 39 48.67 -73.56 34.87
N GLY A 40 49.76 -74.32 34.70
CA GLY A 40 51.00 -74.19 35.47
C GLY A 40 50.91 -74.70 36.92
N ILE A 41 49.79 -75.31 37.32
CA ILE A 41 49.56 -75.80 38.69
C ILE A 41 50.52 -76.96 39.01
N LEU A 42 50.82 -77.80 38.03
CA LEU A 42 51.75 -78.94 38.14
C LEU A 42 53.22 -78.58 37.81
N GLU A 43 53.54 -77.31 37.55
CA GLU A 43 54.89 -76.87 37.19
C GLU A 43 55.90 -77.11 38.33
N GLY A 44 57.09 -77.61 38.00
CA GLY A 44 58.19 -77.83 38.95
C GLY A 44 58.13 -79.14 39.76
N ILE A 45 57.17 -80.02 39.47
CA ILE A 45 56.99 -81.33 40.14
C ILE A 45 57.42 -82.50 39.24
N PHE A 46 57.39 -82.29 37.93
CA PHE A 46 57.73 -83.28 36.92
C PHE A 46 58.88 -82.75 36.07
N GLU A 47 59.99 -83.51 36.03
CA GLU A 47 61.13 -83.24 35.13
C GLU A 47 61.24 -84.31 34.01
N SER A 48 60.17 -85.08 33.80
CA SER A 48 60.12 -86.25 32.91
C SER A 48 59.00 -86.11 31.87
N GLU A 49 59.17 -86.75 30.71
CA GLU A 49 58.15 -86.88 29.66
C GLU A 49 57.02 -87.86 30.08
N VAL A 50 57.08 -88.41 31.29
CA VAL A 50 56.17 -89.40 31.87
C VAL A 50 55.52 -88.83 33.15
N PHE A 51 54.21 -88.96 33.32
CA PHE A 51 53.43 -88.45 34.46
C PHE A 51 53.64 -89.27 35.75
N GLU A 52 53.82 -90.58 35.61
CA GLU A 52 54.05 -91.52 36.72
C GLU A 52 52.91 -91.53 37.76
N GLY A 53 51.64 -91.62 37.33
CA GLY A 53 50.47 -91.46 38.21
C GLY A 53 50.35 -92.43 39.40
N ASN A 54 51.13 -93.51 39.47
CA ASN A 54 51.19 -94.44 40.60
C ASN A 54 52.32 -94.12 41.62
N LYS A 55 53.16 -93.12 41.34
CA LYS A 55 54.26 -92.70 42.21
C LYS A 55 53.73 -91.95 43.42
N ALA A 56 54.34 -92.20 44.58
CA ALA A 56 54.00 -91.46 45.79
C ALA A 56 54.46 -90.00 45.69
N VAL A 57 53.53 -89.06 45.89
CA VAL A 57 53.82 -87.62 45.96
C VAL A 57 54.40 -87.26 47.33
N SER A 58 55.50 -86.50 47.35
CA SER A 58 56.10 -85.98 48.57
C SER A 58 55.30 -84.82 49.14
N ARG A 59 55.43 -84.60 50.45
CA ARG A 59 54.82 -83.43 51.12
C ARG A 59 55.32 -82.09 50.56
N PHE A 60 56.51 -82.07 49.95
CA PHE A 60 57.07 -80.88 49.31
C PHE A 60 56.40 -80.61 47.95
N GLU A 61 56.26 -81.62 47.10
CA GLU A 61 55.57 -81.49 45.81
C GLU A 61 54.11 -81.08 46.00
N LEU A 62 53.39 -81.72 46.94
CA LEU A 62 52.02 -81.33 47.29
C LEU A 62 51.91 -79.87 47.75
N ALA A 63 52.88 -79.39 48.53
CA ALA A 63 52.90 -78.00 49.00
C ALA A 63 53.14 -77.01 47.86
N VAL A 64 54.01 -77.34 46.90
CA VAL A 64 54.26 -76.52 45.70
C VAL A 64 53.03 -76.50 44.78
N THR A 65 52.40 -77.66 44.52
CA THR A 65 51.15 -77.70 43.73
C THR A 65 50.07 -76.82 44.35
N LEU A 66 49.90 -76.92 45.67
CA LEU A 66 48.90 -76.14 46.38
C LEU A 66 49.22 -74.64 46.34
N GLN A 67 50.50 -74.26 46.42
CA GLN A 67 50.92 -72.87 46.25
C GLN A 67 50.62 -72.36 44.84
N ASN A 68 50.98 -73.10 43.79
CA ASN A 68 50.69 -72.72 42.41
C ASN A 68 49.18 -72.61 42.15
N PHE A 69 48.37 -73.50 42.74
CA PHE A 69 46.92 -73.41 42.71
C PHE A 69 46.41 -72.13 43.40
N MET A 70 46.94 -71.78 44.57
CA MET A 70 46.59 -70.52 45.24
C MET A 70 47.00 -69.31 44.41
N ASP A 71 48.17 -69.33 43.77
CA ASP A 71 48.65 -68.26 42.90
C ASP A 71 47.77 -68.11 41.63
N TYR A 72 47.32 -69.22 41.05
CA TYR A 72 46.35 -69.23 39.95
C TYR A 72 45.01 -68.59 40.36
N VAL A 73 44.48 -68.99 41.51
CA VAL A 73 43.24 -68.42 42.06
C VAL A 73 43.40 -66.92 42.33
N ASP A 74 44.49 -66.51 42.98
CA ASP A 74 44.80 -65.11 43.27
C ASP A 74 44.96 -64.27 42.00
N ALA A 75 45.56 -64.83 40.95
CA ALA A 75 45.67 -64.17 39.64
C ALA A 75 44.28 -63.99 38.98
N GLY A 76 43.42 -64.99 39.08
CA GLY A 76 42.03 -64.92 38.65
C GLY A 76 41.23 -63.84 39.41
N ASP A 77 41.37 -63.79 40.73
CA ASP A 77 40.71 -62.80 41.59
C ASP A 77 41.18 -61.38 41.29
N LYS A 78 42.49 -61.16 41.09
CA LYS A 78 43.03 -59.86 40.64
C LYS A 78 42.43 -59.43 39.29
N THR A 79 42.41 -60.35 38.32
CA THR A 79 41.84 -60.09 36.99
C THR A 79 40.35 -59.75 37.07
N ASN A 80 39.60 -60.47 37.92
CA ASN A 80 38.18 -60.21 38.12
C ASN A 80 37.93 -58.89 38.85
N ALA A 81 38.77 -58.52 39.83
CA ALA A 81 38.70 -57.23 40.50
C ALA A 81 38.93 -56.07 39.52
N GLU A 82 39.91 -56.19 38.61
CA GLU A 82 40.15 -55.19 37.55
C GLU A 82 38.94 -55.05 36.61
N LYS A 83 38.34 -56.17 36.18
CA LYS A 83 37.12 -56.18 35.36
C LYS A 83 35.94 -55.55 36.11
N LEU A 84 35.82 -55.79 37.41
CA LEU A 84 34.76 -55.22 38.23
C LEU A 84 34.89 -53.70 38.32
N VAL A 85 36.09 -53.17 38.57
CA VAL A 85 36.36 -51.72 38.58
C VAL A 85 36.06 -51.10 37.22
N ALA A 86 36.42 -51.77 36.13
CA ALA A 86 36.09 -51.31 34.78
C ALA A 86 34.56 -51.29 34.55
N LEU A 87 33.83 -52.28 35.09
CA LEU A 87 32.37 -52.34 34.99
C LEU A 87 31.71 -51.22 35.80
N GLU A 88 32.15 -50.96 37.04
CA GLU A 88 31.69 -49.83 37.85
C GLU A 88 31.88 -48.49 37.13
N THR A 89 33.04 -48.32 36.49
CA THR A 89 33.33 -47.12 35.70
C THR A 89 32.36 -46.96 34.53
N ARG A 90 32.04 -48.07 33.84
CA ARG A 90 31.06 -48.07 32.74
C ARG A 90 29.64 -47.80 33.24
N VAL A 91 29.25 -48.30 34.41
CA VAL A 91 27.94 -48.02 35.03
C VAL A 91 27.80 -46.53 35.34
N LYS A 92 28.81 -45.91 35.94
CA LYS A 92 28.82 -44.44 36.16
C LYS A 92 28.70 -43.65 34.85
N ALA A 93 29.33 -44.11 33.78
CA ALA A 93 29.18 -43.49 32.46
C ALA A 93 27.74 -43.60 31.92
N LEU A 94 27.05 -44.73 32.16
CA LEU A 94 25.65 -44.91 31.77
C LEU A 94 24.72 -43.98 32.56
N GLU A 95 24.93 -43.80 33.86
CA GLU A 95 24.16 -42.84 34.67
C GLU A 95 24.29 -41.40 34.13
N ASN A 96 25.49 -40.99 33.73
CA ASN A 96 25.71 -39.67 33.12
C ASN A 96 25.00 -39.53 31.76
N ILE A 97 24.97 -40.60 30.95
CA ILE A 97 24.23 -40.61 29.69
C ILE A 97 22.73 -40.50 29.94
N GLU A 98 22.19 -41.21 30.95
CA GLU A 98 20.77 -41.13 31.33
C GLU A 98 20.38 -39.70 31.70
N ASN A 99 21.20 -39.03 32.51
CA ASN A 99 20.95 -37.64 32.92
C ASN A 99 21.01 -36.67 31.72
N SER A 100 21.98 -36.87 30.82
CA SER A 100 22.10 -36.07 29.58
C SER A 100 20.89 -36.29 28.66
N PHE A 101 20.36 -37.51 28.60
CA PHE A 101 19.17 -37.83 27.82
C PHE A 101 17.91 -37.17 28.41
N LYS A 102 17.76 -37.16 29.75
CA LYS A 102 16.67 -36.45 30.43
C LYS A 102 16.68 -34.95 30.12
N ASP A 103 17.84 -34.31 30.18
CA ASP A 103 18.00 -32.88 29.85
C ASP A 103 17.63 -32.61 28.37
N LEU A 104 18.14 -33.44 27.46
CA LEU A 104 17.83 -33.32 26.04
C LEU A 104 16.32 -33.47 25.77
N ASN A 105 15.64 -34.38 26.46
CA ASN A 105 14.21 -34.56 26.34
C ASN A 105 13.44 -33.31 26.80
N ILE A 106 13.80 -32.74 27.96
CA ILE A 106 13.20 -31.49 28.46
C ILE A 106 13.40 -30.33 27.45
N LYS A 107 14.61 -30.20 26.90
CA LYS A 107 14.91 -29.18 25.89
C LYS A 107 14.10 -29.38 24.61
N THR A 108 13.90 -30.63 24.20
CA THR A 108 13.09 -30.99 23.03
C THR A 108 11.63 -30.62 23.23
N GLU A 109 11.05 -30.94 24.40
CA GLU A 109 9.68 -30.56 24.74
C GLU A 109 9.51 -29.03 24.79
N SER A 110 10.50 -28.31 25.32
CA SER A 110 10.50 -26.85 25.33
C SER A 110 10.51 -26.27 23.92
N ASN A 111 11.39 -26.78 23.04
CA ASN A 111 11.44 -26.36 21.65
C ASN A 111 10.15 -26.67 20.89
N LEU A 112 9.52 -27.82 21.15
CA LEU A 112 8.23 -28.17 20.55
C LEU A 112 7.13 -27.17 20.92
N ARG A 113 7.07 -26.75 22.20
CA ARG A 113 6.12 -25.71 22.65
C ARG A 113 6.38 -24.37 21.96
N LEU A 114 7.65 -23.98 21.82
CA LEU A 114 8.01 -22.75 21.11
C LEU A 114 7.61 -22.81 19.63
N LEU A 115 7.80 -23.97 18.98
CA LEU A 115 7.41 -24.18 17.58
C LEU A 115 5.90 -24.04 17.40
N THR A 116 5.09 -24.71 18.23
CA THR A 116 3.62 -24.59 18.18
C THR A 116 3.14 -23.16 18.42
N ALA A 117 3.78 -22.43 19.35
CA ALA A 117 3.45 -21.03 19.60
C ALA A 117 3.80 -20.13 18.40
N LEU A 118 4.90 -20.43 17.70
CA LEU A 118 5.29 -19.71 16.49
C LEU A 118 4.34 -19.99 15.33
N GLU A 119 3.98 -21.25 15.11
CA GLU A 119 3.00 -21.67 14.10
C GLU A 119 1.66 -20.93 14.29
N LYS A 120 1.15 -20.88 15.53
CA LYS A 120 -0.06 -20.15 15.86
C LYS A 120 0.05 -18.65 15.54
N LYS A 121 1.17 -18.01 15.91
CA LYS A 121 1.38 -16.58 15.59
C LYS A 121 1.43 -16.31 14.09
N VAL A 122 2.01 -17.23 13.30
CA VAL A 122 2.03 -17.12 11.84
C VAL A 122 0.62 -17.20 11.27
N GLU A 123 -0.21 -18.12 11.76
CA GLU A 123 -1.61 -18.26 11.34
C GLU A 123 -2.45 -17.03 11.70
N GLU A 124 -2.30 -16.50 12.92
CA GLU A 124 -2.95 -15.26 13.36
C GLU A 124 -2.56 -14.07 12.47
N HIS A 125 -1.26 -13.86 12.23
CA HIS A 125 -0.80 -12.79 11.35
C HIS A 125 -1.27 -12.96 9.91
N TYR A 126 -1.34 -14.18 9.39
CA TYR A 126 -1.86 -14.44 8.06
C TYR A 126 -3.34 -14.06 7.94
N SER A 127 -4.14 -14.42 8.96
CA SER A 127 -5.56 -14.06 9.03
C SER A 127 -5.78 -12.54 9.10
N GLU A 128 -5.01 -11.84 9.93
CA GLU A 128 -5.04 -10.38 10.02
C GLU A 128 -4.66 -9.72 8.69
N LEU A 129 -3.61 -10.21 8.03
CA LEU A 129 -3.15 -9.69 6.74
C LEU A 129 -4.22 -9.85 5.67
N ASN A 130 -4.87 -11.02 5.61
CA ASN A 130 -5.95 -11.30 4.66
C ASN A 130 -7.18 -10.39 4.91
N THR A 131 -7.50 -10.12 6.18
CA THR A 131 -8.56 -9.17 6.55
C THR A 131 -8.24 -7.76 6.06
N LYS A 132 -7.02 -7.27 6.33
CA LYS A 132 -6.57 -5.95 5.85
C LYS A 132 -6.56 -5.85 4.32
N TYR A 133 -6.19 -6.93 3.63
CA TYR A 133 -6.23 -6.99 2.16
C TYR A 133 -7.67 -6.85 1.63
N SER A 134 -8.63 -7.55 2.23
CA SER A 134 -10.06 -7.44 1.87
C SER A 134 -10.61 -6.03 2.08
N GLU A 135 -10.27 -5.39 3.20
CA GLU A 135 -10.63 -4.00 3.47
C GLU A 135 -10.04 -3.03 2.45
N LEU A 136 -8.76 -3.21 2.10
CA LEU A 136 -8.07 -2.37 1.13
C LEU A 136 -8.70 -2.51 -0.27
N SER A 137 -9.01 -3.74 -0.69
CA SER A 137 -9.72 -4.03 -1.94
C SER A 137 -11.08 -3.35 -1.99
N SER A 138 -11.84 -3.42 -0.89
CA SER A 138 -13.14 -2.75 -0.76
C SER A 138 -13.03 -1.22 -0.85
N LYS A 139 -12.02 -0.63 -0.19
CA LYS A 139 -11.74 0.81 -0.27
C LYS A 139 -11.34 1.23 -1.68
N LEU A 140 -10.52 0.44 -2.37
CA LEU A 140 -10.13 0.68 -3.76
C LEU A 140 -11.36 0.73 -4.68
N GLY A 141 -12.27 -0.25 -4.57
CA GLY A 141 -13.50 -0.26 -5.35
C GLY A 141 -14.42 0.95 -5.08
N SER A 142 -14.40 1.51 -3.87
CA SER A 142 -15.11 2.77 -3.56
C SER A 142 -14.45 3.98 -4.21
N VAL A 143 -13.12 4.05 -4.22
CA VAL A 143 -12.37 5.11 -4.90
C VAL A 143 -12.59 5.06 -6.41
N GLU A 144 -12.58 3.88 -7.03
CA GLU A 144 -12.88 3.68 -8.45
C GLU A 144 -14.27 4.22 -8.81
N LYS A 145 -15.31 3.88 -8.03
CA LYS A 145 -16.67 4.40 -8.23
C LYS A 145 -16.74 5.93 -8.12
N ARG A 146 -16.02 6.51 -7.15
CA ARG A 146 -15.96 7.97 -6.98
C ARG A 146 -15.26 8.64 -8.16
N LEU A 147 -14.21 8.02 -8.70
CA LEU A 147 -13.48 8.52 -9.86
C LEU A 147 -14.38 8.54 -11.10
N SER A 148 -15.08 7.44 -11.40
CA SER A 148 -16.05 7.40 -12.50
C SER A 148 -17.19 8.42 -12.32
N GLY A 149 -17.64 8.63 -11.07
CA GLY A 149 -18.59 9.70 -10.77
C GLY A 149 -18.04 11.10 -11.03
N PHE A 150 -16.75 11.33 -10.77
CA PHE A 150 -16.09 12.60 -11.05
C PHE A 150 -15.91 12.82 -12.56
N GLU A 151 -15.49 11.80 -13.31
CA GLU A 151 -15.38 11.83 -14.77
C GLU A 151 -16.71 12.25 -15.43
N ASN A 152 -17.82 11.63 -15.02
CA ASN A 152 -19.14 12.00 -15.51
C ASN A 152 -19.51 13.46 -15.20
N ARG A 153 -19.18 13.95 -14.00
CA ARG A 153 -19.46 15.35 -13.61
C ARG A 153 -18.62 16.34 -14.42
N VAL A 154 -17.36 16.01 -14.69
CA VAL A 154 -16.49 16.83 -15.54
C VAL A 154 -17.05 16.91 -16.95
N SER A 155 -17.44 15.79 -17.55
CA SER A 155 -18.05 15.78 -18.88
C SER A 155 -19.34 16.62 -18.94
N VAL A 156 -20.20 16.55 -17.93
CA VAL A 156 -21.40 17.41 -17.86
C VAL A 156 -21.03 18.89 -17.71
N MET A 157 -20.00 19.21 -16.94
CA MET A 157 -19.52 20.59 -16.79
C MET A 157 -18.93 21.14 -18.07
N GLU A 158 -18.18 20.34 -18.84
CA GLU A 158 -17.67 20.70 -20.16
C GLU A 158 -18.82 21.09 -21.10
N ASN A 159 -19.84 20.24 -21.20
CA ASN A 159 -21.02 20.53 -22.02
C ASN A 159 -21.76 21.81 -21.60
N LYS A 160 -21.89 22.08 -20.29
CA LYS A 160 -22.49 23.33 -19.80
C LYS A 160 -21.64 24.56 -20.10
N MET A 161 -20.31 24.41 -20.10
CA MET A 161 -19.39 25.50 -20.41
C MET A 161 -19.47 25.87 -21.90
N ASP A 162 -19.66 24.88 -22.76
CA ASP A 162 -19.92 25.10 -24.19
C ASP A 162 -21.26 25.82 -24.41
N ASP A 163 -22.32 25.39 -23.72
CA ASP A 163 -23.63 26.06 -23.78
C ASP A 163 -23.55 27.53 -23.30
N PHE A 164 -22.91 27.78 -22.16
CA PHE A 164 -22.69 29.14 -21.68
C PHE A 164 -21.84 29.98 -22.64
N SER A 165 -20.82 29.39 -23.25
CA SER A 165 -20.03 30.07 -24.28
C SER A 165 -20.90 30.46 -25.49
N GLY A 166 -21.82 29.58 -25.89
CA GLY A 166 -22.83 29.86 -26.92
C GLY A 166 -23.80 30.98 -26.52
N GLN A 167 -24.36 30.94 -25.31
CA GLN A 167 -25.24 31.99 -24.80
C GLN A 167 -24.54 33.35 -24.73
N ILE A 168 -23.28 33.39 -24.29
CA ILE A 168 -22.46 34.62 -24.27
C ILE A 168 -22.25 35.18 -25.67
N ALA A 169 -21.97 34.32 -26.66
CA ALA A 169 -21.83 34.74 -28.05
C ALA A 169 -23.13 35.38 -28.59
N THR A 170 -24.29 34.79 -28.28
CA THR A 170 -25.60 35.33 -28.63
C THR A 170 -25.84 36.69 -27.98
N VAL A 171 -25.64 36.81 -26.66
CA VAL A 171 -25.80 38.09 -25.95
C VAL A 171 -24.88 39.17 -26.51
N LYS A 172 -23.64 38.82 -26.87
CA LYS A 172 -22.69 39.75 -27.51
C LYS A 172 -23.22 40.25 -28.85
N SER A 173 -23.83 39.39 -29.65
CA SER A 173 -24.49 39.75 -30.91
C SER A 173 -25.68 40.68 -30.69
N ASP A 174 -26.56 40.35 -29.76
CA ASP A 174 -27.74 41.16 -29.44
C ASP A 174 -27.38 42.56 -28.94
N VAL A 175 -26.35 42.68 -28.10
CA VAL A 175 -25.80 43.97 -27.67
C VAL A 175 -25.25 44.77 -28.85
N GLY A 176 -24.57 44.11 -29.80
CA GLY A 176 -24.12 44.74 -31.05
C GLY A 176 -25.29 45.30 -31.87
N ASN A 177 -26.31 44.48 -32.11
CA ASN A 177 -27.52 44.90 -32.83
C ASN A 177 -28.26 46.03 -32.11
N LEU A 178 -28.35 45.99 -30.78
CA LEU A 178 -28.98 47.05 -29.98
C LEU A 178 -28.20 48.36 -30.08
N LYS A 179 -26.87 48.30 -30.11
CA LYS A 179 -26.02 49.47 -30.35
C LYS A 179 -26.29 50.09 -31.72
N GLU A 180 -26.40 49.29 -32.77
CA GLU A 180 -26.72 49.80 -34.12
C GLU A 180 -28.10 50.48 -34.16
N ARG A 181 -29.11 49.89 -33.50
CA ARG A 181 -30.44 50.50 -33.36
C ARG A 181 -30.38 51.82 -32.58
N TYR A 182 -29.60 51.88 -31.51
CA TYR A 182 -29.38 53.10 -30.73
C TYR A 182 -28.76 54.20 -31.59
N ASP A 183 -27.68 53.89 -32.32
CA ASP A 183 -26.99 54.84 -33.21
C ASP A 183 -27.94 55.35 -34.33
N SER A 184 -28.85 54.49 -34.82
CA SER A 184 -29.90 54.88 -35.79
C SER A 184 -30.97 55.80 -35.18
N LEU A 185 -31.46 55.49 -33.98
CA LEU A 185 -32.44 56.33 -33.27
C LEU A 185 -31.88 57.72 -32.96
N VAL A 186 -30.61 57.82 -32.55
CA VAL A 186 -29.93 59.11 -32.35
C VAL A 186 -29.98 59.95 -33.64
N LYS A 187 -29.66 59.37 -34.79
CA LYS A 187 -29.75 60.07 -36.09
C LYS A 187 -31.19 60.49 -36.44
N GLN A 188 -32.18 59.66 -36.11
CA GLN A 188 -33.59 60.02 -36.32
C GLN A 188 -34.01 61.21 -35.44
N ILE A 189 -33.59 61.23 -34.18
CA ILE A 189 -33.83 62.35 -33.25
C ILE A 189 -33.20 63.64 -33.80
N ASP A 190 -31.96 63.59 -34.27
CA ASP A 190 -31.29 64.74 -34.89
C ASP A 190 -32.05 65.26 -36.11
N ASN A 191 -32.55 64.36 -36.97
CA ASN A 191 -33.37 64.75 -38.13
C ASN A 191 -34.68 65.42 -37.73
N VAL A 192 -35.37 64.87 -36.73
CA VAL A 192 -36.61 65.45 -36.19
C VAL A 192 -36.34 66.84 -35.60
N ASN A 193 -35.25 67.00 -34.85
CA ASN A 193 -34.85 68.31 -34.30
C ASN A 193 -34.62 69.34 -35.41
N GLN A 194 -33.89 68.99 -36.48
CA GLN A 194 -33.68 69.90 -37.63
C GLN A 194 -35.00 70.27 -38.33
N LYS A 195 -35.92 69.31 -38.50
CA LYS A 195 -37.24 69.58 -39.05
C LYS A 195 -38.06 70.50 -38.16
N ALA A 196 -38.00 70.31 -36.83
CA ALA A 196 -38.68 71.15 -35.86
C ALA A 196 -38.14 72.59 -35.88
N GLU A 197 -36.82 72.77 -35.93
CA GLU A 197 -36.18 74.09 -36.07
C GLU A 197 -36.61 74.80 -37.37
N LYS A 198 -36.64 74.09 -38.50
CA LYS A 198 -37.10 74.64 -39.77
C LYS A 198 -38.58 75.03 -39.74
N ALA A 199 -39.43 74.20 -39.11
CA ALA A 199 -40.83 74.50 -38.93
C ALA A 199 -41.03 75.74 -38.04
N LEU A 200 -40.25 75.87 -36.96
CA LEU A 200 -40.25 77.05 -36.09
C LEU A 200 -39.84 78.32 -36.84
N SER A 201 -38.81 78.25 -37.69
CA SER A 201 -38.41 79.37 -38.55
C SER A 201 -39.53 79.79 -39.50
N THR A 202 -40.14 78.82 -40.19
CA THR A 202 -41.26 79.06 -41.11
C THR A 202 -42.45 79.70 -40.38
N ALA A 203 -42.79 79.21 -39.17
CA ALA A 203 -43.86 79.74 -38.36
C ALA A 203 -43.59 81.20 -37.93
N ASN A 204 -42.36 81.50 -37.51
CA ASN A 204 -41.95 82.87 -37.15
C ASN A 204 -42.05 83.83 -38.36
N GLU A 205 -41.67 83.38 -39.56
CA GLU A 205 -41.83 84.17 -40.78
C GLU A 205 -43.30 84.40 -41.14
N ALA A 206 -44.14 83.37 -41.04
CA ALA A 206 -45.58 83.48 -41.27
C ALA A 206 -46.22 84.47 -40.28
N MET A 207 -45.82 84.43 -39.01
CA MET A 207 -46.31 85.35 -37.98
C MET A 207 -45.93 86.81 -38.27
N LYS A 208 -44.71 87.07 -38.78
CA LYS A 208 -44.33 88.41 -39.25
C LYS A 208 -45.22 88.91 -40.40
N LYS A 209 -45.57 88.04 -41.35
CA LYS A 209 -46.47 88.38 -42.45
C LYS A 209 -47.89 88.68 -41.94
N VAL A 210 -48.41 87.89 -41.00
CA VAL A 210 -49.71 88.14 -40.35
C VAL A 210 -49.71 89.51 -39.67
N ASN A 211 -48.71 89.83 -38.85
CA ASN A 211 -48.62 91.14 -38.19
C ASN A 211 -48.57 92.30 -39.20
N THR A 212 -47.90 92.10 -40.34
CA THR A 212 -47.85 93.09 -41.42
C THR A 212 -49.23 93.29 -42.05
N LEU A 213 -49.94 92.19 -42.34
CA LEU A 213 -51.29 92.23 -42.89
C LEU A 213 -52.28 92.87 -41.91
N GLU A 214 -52.22 92.55 -40.62
CA GLU A 214 -53.04 93.19 -39.58
C GLU A 214 -52.85 94.72 -39.57
N SER A 215 -51.59 95.19 -39.69
CA SER A 215 -51.28 96.62 -39.80
C SER A 215 -51.87 97.25 -41.07
N GLN A 216 -51.70 96.60 -42.22
CA GLN A 216 -52.28 97.04 -43.50
C GLN A 216 -53.81 97.10 -43.46
N VAL A 217 -54.46 96.10 -42.86
CA VAL A 217 -55.92 96.08 -42.66
C VAL A 217 -56.35 97.26 -41.79
N GLY A 218 -55.67 97.52 -40.67
CA GLY A 218 -55.97 98.68 -39.82
C GLY A 218 -55.84 100.03 -40.54
N GLN A 219 -54.83 100.18 -41.40
CA GLN A 219 -54.66 101.37 -42.26
C GLN A 219 -55.78 101.49 -43.29
N ASN A 220 -56.17 100.38 -43.93
CA ASN A 220 -57.28 100.35 -44.88
C ASN A 220 -58.61 100.69 -44.20
N THR A 221 -58.89 100.13 -43.01
CA THR A 221 -60.08 100.47 -42.21
C THR A 221 -60.13 101.97 -41.91
N SER A 222 -59.00 102.58 -41.55
CA SER A 222 -58.90 104.02 -41.29
C SER A 222 -59.16 104.84 -42.56
N SER A 223 -58.59 104.43 -43.69
CA SER A 223 -58.78 105.08 -45.00
C SER A 223 -60.24 105.03 -45.44
N VAL A 224 -60.91 103.88 -45.29
CA VAL A 224 -62.34 103.72 -45.57
C VAL A 224 -63.20 104.64 -44.70
N ASN A 225 -62.89 104.74 -43.40
CA ASN A 225 -63.60 105.64 -42.49
C ASN A 225 -63.42 107.11 -42.88
N ASN A 226 -62.21 107.50 -43.29
CA ASN A 226 -61.94 108.86 -43.79
C ASN A 226 -62.72 109.17 -45.08
N PHE A 227 -62.76 108.23 -46.03
CA PHE A 227 -63.58 108.38 -47.24
C PHE A 227 -65.06 108.50 -46.89
N ARG A 228 -65.58 107.67 -45.99
CA ARG A 228 -66.98 107.74 -45.53
C ARG A 228 -67.29 109.11 -44.90
N THR A 229 -66.42 109.62 -44.03
CA THR A 229 -66.56 110.96 -43.44
C THR A 229 -66.55 112.05 -44.50
N THR A 230 -65.63 111.97 -45.46
CA THR A 230 -65.52 112.92 -46.58
C THR A 230 -66.78 112.92 -47.44
N ILE A 231 -67.29 111.74 -47.81
CA ILE A 231 -68.55 111.57 -48.56
C ILE A 231 -69.72 112.17 -47.77
N ASN A 232 -69.82 111.90 -46.47
CA ASN A 232 -70.87 112.48 -45.63
C ASN A 232 -70.80 114.03 -45.61
N ILE A 233 -69.59 114.61 -45.48
CA ILE A 233 -69.38 116.06 -45.55
C ILE A 233 -69.82 116.61 -46.92
N LEU A 234 -69.45 115.96 -48.02
CA LEU A 234 -69.86 116.35 -49.38
C LEU A 234 -71.39 116.29 -49.58
N ILE A 235 -72.04 115.24 -49.08
CA ILE A 235 -73.50 115.12 -49.12
C ILE A 235 -74.16 116.27 -48.35
N ILE A 236 -73.67 116.58 -47.14
CA ILE A 236 -74.17 117.69 -46.33
C ILE A 236 -73.92 119.03 -47.04
N ALA A 237 -72.71 119.27 -47.56
CA ALA A 237 -72.37 120.50 -48.26
C ALA A 237 -73.26 120.72 -49.48
N ASN A 238 -73.49 119.69 -50.29
CA ASN A 238 -74.40 119.76 -51.45
C ASN A 238 -75.86 120.03 -51.01
N ALA A 239 -76.33 119.39 -49.94
CA ALA A 239 -77.65 119.65 -49.38
C ALA A 239 -77.80 121.11 -48.89
N VAL A 240 -76.78 121.65 -48.22
CA VAL A 240 -76.73 123.06 -47.79
C VAL A 240 -76.74 124.01 -48.99
N ILE A 241 -75.95 123.74 -50.04
CA ILE A 241 -75.95 124.54 -51.28
C ILE A 241 -77.34 124.56 -51.93
N LEU A 242 -78.00 123.39 -52.02
CA LEU A 242 -79.36 123.28 -52.54
C LEU A 242 -80.37 124.09 -51.72
N ILE A 243 -80.27 124.05 -50.38
CA ILE A 243 -81.11 124.86 -49.49
C ILE A 243 -80.86 126.36 -49.69
N ILE A 244 -79.59 126.79 -49.76
CA ILE A 244 -79.24 128.21 -50.01
C ILE A 244 -79.78 128.67 -51.37
N ALA A 245 -79.62 127.85 -52.42
CA ALA A 245 -80.14 128.14 -53.76
C ALA A 245 -81.67 128.25 -53.78
N LEU A 246 -82.38 127.37 -53.05
CA LEU A 246 -83.83 127.45 -52.86
C LEU A 246 -84.22 128.74 -52.10
N VAL A 247 -83.56 129.08 -50.99
CA VAL A 247 -83.87 130.27 -50.18
C VAL A 247 -83.61 131.58 -50.96
N GLY A 248 -82.54 131.65 -51.75
CA GLY A 248 -82.22 132.82 -52.59
C GLY A 248 -83.20 133.08 -53.74
N LEU A 249 -83.94 132.05 -54.17
CA LEU A 249 -85.06 132.18 -55.14
C LEU A 249 -86.33 132.77 -54.51
N PHE A 250 -86.41 132.86 -53.18
CA PHE A 250 -87.58 133.31 -52.42
C PHE A 250 -87.36 134.62 -51.64
N THR A 251 -86.20 135.27 -51.77
CA THR A 251 -86.00 136.63 -51.22
C THR A 251 -86.38 137.69 -52.25
N PRO A 252 -87.31 138.61 -51.90
CA PRO A 252 -87.97 139.54 -52.81
C PRO A 252 -87.07 140.67 -53.35
#